data_AF-A0A7U9SHF6-F1
#
_entry.id   AF-A0A7U9SHF6-F1
#
_cell.length_a   1.000
_cell.length_b   1.000
_cell.length_c   1.000
_cell.angle_alpha   90.00
_cell.angle_beta   90.00
_cell.angle_gamma   90.00
#
_symmetry.space_group_name_H-M   'P 1'
#
loop_
_entity.id
_entity.type
_entity.pdbx_description
1 polymer ?
#
loop_
_entity_poly.entity_id
_entity_poly.type
_entity_poly.pdbx_seq_one_letter_code
_entity_poly.pdbx_strand_id
1 'polypeptide(L)'
;MAENKERFKRYIMSFSYKERRARELFKYKERIQELESMDSDELDFEYVSLKSAYEHKKSVLVLLIISIALALLMNVWKYFFSFIQESIQYGSTIVGNGIEVVEVSFTIAFILTLFTTFVIAFLLIAYMNELRQIQRELMIVEIVRNRLLVK
;
A
#
# COMPACT_ATOMS: atom_id res chain seq x y z
N MET A 1 39.66 16.83 -3.83
CA MET A 1 38.60 16.51 -4.82
C MET A 1 38.41 15.01 -5.07
N ALA A 2 39.47 14.17 -5.09
CA ALA A 2 39.36 12.73 -5.31
C ALA A 2 38.57 11.97 -4.21
N GLU A 3 38.75 12.35 -2.95
CA GLU A 3 38.11 11.69 -1.80
C GLU A 3 36.58 11.81 -1.80
N ASN A 4 36.04 12.96 -2.21
CA ASN A 4 34.60 13.19 -2.27
C ASN A 4 33.94 12.37 -3.38
N LYS A 5 34.68 12.10 -4.47
CA LYS A 5 34.24 11.27 -5.60
C LYS A 5 34.12 9.80 -5.19
N GLU A 6 35.05 9.31 -4.37
CA GLU A 6 35.04 7.93 -3.83
C GLU A 6 33.96 7.71 -2.75
N ARG A 7 33.66 8.72 -1.91
CA ARG A 7 32.50 8.67 -1.00
C ARG A 7 31.18 8.65 -1.76
N PHE A 8 31.03 9.51 -2.77
CA PHE A 8 29.82 9.58 -3.59
C PHE A 8 29.59 8.29 -4.39
N LYS A 9 30.66 7.69 -4.95
CA LYS A 9 30.60 6.42 -5.66
C LYS A 9 30.20 5.26 -4.75
N ARG A 10 30.71 5.21 -3.51
CA ARG A 10 30.26 4.23 -2.49
C ARG A 10 28.79 4.43 -2.10
N TYR A 11 28.34 5.68 -1.96
CA TYR A 11 26.94 5.98 -1.67
C TYR A 11 26.01 5.54 -2.82
N ILE A 12 26.40 5.78 -4.07
CA ILE A 12 25.65 5.32 -5.25
C ILE A 12 25.70 3.80 -5.40
N MET A 13 26.83 3.14 -5.13
CA MET A 13 26.90 1.68 -5.08
C MET A 13 26.02 1.11 -3.97
N SER A 14 25.94 1.79 -2.82
CA SER A 14 25.04 1.40 -1.73
C SER A 14 23.56 1.42 -2.11
N PHE A 15 23.22 2.27 -3.07
CA PHE A 15 21.89 2.39 -3.66
C PHE A 15 21.70 1.54 -4.92
N SER A 16 22.77 0.92 -5.44
CA SER A 16 22.72 0.10 -6.64
C SER A 16 21.80 -1.11 -6.39
N TYR A 17 20.97 -1.42 -7.38
CA TYR A 17 20.08 -2.57 -7.38
C TYR A 17 20.80 -3.87 -6.98
N LYS A 18 22.06 -4.04 -7.40
CA LYS A 18 22.88 -5.20 -7.06
C LYS A 18 23.12 -5.32 -5.55
N GLU A 19 23.44 -4.23 -4.87
CA GLU A 19 23.64 -4.22 -3.43
C GLU A 19 22.34 -4.42 -2.65
N ARG A 20 21.25 -3.78 -3.09
CA ARG A 20 19.94 -3.95 -2.47
C ARG A 20 19.48 -5.40 -2.57
N ARG A 21 19.63 -6.03 -3.73
CA ARG A 21 19.33 -7.44 -3.96
C ARG A 21 20.23 -8.37 -3.14
N ALA A 22 21.52 -8.05 -3.01
CA ALA A 22 22.44 -8.83 -2.18
C ALA A 22 22.03 -8.79 -0.69
N ARG A 23 21.63 -7.63 -0.17
CA ARG A 23 21.11 -7.50 1.20
C ARG A 23 19.82 -8.30 1.41
N GLU A 24 18.89 -8.24 0.46
CA GLU A 24 17.65 -9.03 0.54
C GLU A 24 17.91 -10.54 0.48
N LEU A 25 18.87 -10.97 -0.35
CA LEU A 25 19.28 -12.37 -0.43
C LEU A 25 19.97 -12.84 0.87
N PHE A 26 20.77 -11.97 1.50
CA PHE A 26 21.40 -12.27 2.77
C PHE A 26 20.35 -12.52 3.87
N LYS A 27 19.39 -11.60 4.02
CA LYS A 27 18.27 -11.76 4.98
C LYS A 27 17.45 -13.01 4.70
N TYR A 28 17.19 -13.31 3.43
CA TYR A 28 16.51 -14.55 3.05
C TYR A 28 17.28 -15.79 3.49
N LYS A 29 18.60 -15.83 3.29
CA LYS A 29 19.43 -16.97 3.71
C LYS A 29 19.45 -17.13 5.22
N GLU A 30 19.59 -16.04 5.95
CA GLU A 30 19.55 -16.02 7.42
C GLU A 30 18.21 -16.57 7.93
N ARG A 31 17.09 -16.12 7.34
CA ARG A 31 15.75 -16.61 7.69
C ARG A 31 15.58 -18.11 7.40
N ILE A 32 16.07 -18.60 6.26
CA ILE A 32 16.04 -20.03 5.94
C ILE A 32 16.82 -20.85 6.98
N GLN A 33 18.01 -20.38 7.39
CA GLN A 33 18.83 -21.09 8.38
C GLN A 33 18.16 -21.16 9.74
N GLU A 34 17.51 -20.07 10.17
CA GLU A 34 16.71 -20.03 11.39
C GLU A 34 15.57 -21.06 11.34
N LEU A 35 14.78 -21.06 10.26
CA LEU A 35 13.67 -22.00 10.06
C LEU A 35 14.14 -23.47 9.95
N GLU A 36 15.29 -23.74 9.33
CA GLU A 36 15.87 -25.09 9.25
C GLU A 36 16.37 -25.59 10.60
N SER A 37 16.60 -24.70 11.57
CA SER A 37 17.02 -25.05 12.94
C SER A 37 15.86 -25.27 13.91
N MET A 38 14.64 -24.91 13.53
CA MET A 38 13.43 -25.09 14.33
C MET A 38 12.99 -26.56 14.37
N ASP A 39 12.27 -26.92 15.43
CA ASP A 39 11.58 -28.21 15.51
C ASP A 39 10.44 -28.28 14.47
N SER A 40 10.07 -29.50 14.05
CA SER A 40 9.01 -29.69 13.06
C SER A 40 7.67 -29.12 13.51
N ASP A 41 7.31 -29.28 14.79
CA ASP A 41 6.04 -28.79 15.32
C ASP A 41 6.05 -27.26 15.40
N GLU A 42 7.20 -26.66 15.71
CA GLU A 42 7.40 -25.21 15.74
C GLU A 42 7.28 -24.60 14.33
N LEU A 43 7.87 -25.26 13.32
CA LEU A 43 7.78 -24.83 11.93
C LEU A 43 6.34 -24.91 11.38
N ASP A 44 5.60 -25.97 11.73
CA ASP A 44 4.20 -26.13 11.37
C ASP A 44 3.31 -25.08 12.06
N PHE A 45 3.56 -24.79 13.34
CA PHE A 45 2.90 -23.69 14.05
C PHE A 45 3.15 -22.35 13.36
N GLU A 46 4.40 -22.05 13.00
CA GLU A 46 4.73 -20.80 12.30
C GLU A 46 4.00 -20.71 10.96
N TYR A 47 4.00 -21.78 10.16
CA TYR A 47 3.27 -21.84 8.89
C TYR A 47 1.77 -21.56 9.08
N VAL A 48 1.12 -22.24 10.03
CA VAL A 48 -0.32 -22.05 10.30
C VAL A 48 -0.61 -20.62 10.75
N SER A 49 0.24 -20.05 11.62
CA SER A 49 0.07 -18.69 12.12
C SER A 49 0.16 -17.65 11.00
N LEU A 50 1.18 -17.74 10.14
CA LEU A 50 1.39 -16.85 9.00
C LEU A 50 0.27 -16.99 7.96
N LYS A 51 -0.16 -18.22 7.68
CA LYS A 51 -1.25 -18.48 6.73
C LYS A 51 -2.57 -17.91 7.22
N SER A 52 -2.86 -18.07 8.51
CA SER A 52 -4.06 -17.50 9.14
C SER A 52 -4.04 -15.98 9.10
N ALA A 53 -2.90 -15.36 9.45
CA ALA A 53 -2.72 -13.92 9.36
C ALA A 53 -2.88 -13.38 7.93
N TYR A 54 -2.32 -14.08 6.93
CA TYR A 54 -2.46 -13.72 5.52
C TYR A 54 -3.92 -13.76 5.06
N GLU A 55 -4.64 -14.86 5.30
CA GLU A 55 -6.03 -15.00 4.87
C GLU A 55 -6.97 -14.00 5.58
N HIS A 56 -6.74 -13.76 6.88
CA HIS A 56 -7.47 -12.73 7.60
C HIS A 56 -7.25 -11.34 6.99
N LYS A 57 -5.98 -10.96 6.78
CA LYS A 57 -5.67 -9.64 6.21
C LYS A 57 -6.18 -9.48 4.78
N LYS A 58 -6.09 -10.52 3.96
CA LYS A 58 -6.65 -10.55 2.61
C LYS A 58 -8.17 -10.35 2.64
N SER A 59 -8.87 -11.01 3.56
CA SER A 59 -10.32 -10.85 3.72
C SER A 59 -10.68 -9.42 4.13
N VAL A 60 -9.94 -8.82 5.06
CA VAL A 60 -10.11 -7.42 5.45
C VAL A 60 -9.88 -6.48 4.26
N LEU A 61 -8.87 -6.71 3.42
CA LEU A 61 -8.64 -5.93 2.20
C LEU A 61 -9.85 -5.97 1.25
N VAL A 62 -10.42 -7.16 1.03
CA VAL A 62 -11.61 -7.34 0.20
C VAL A 62 -12.80 -6.55 0.78
N LEU A 63 -13.03 -6.63 2.09
CA LEU A 63 -14.09 -5.87 2.76
C LEU A 63 -13.88 -4.36 2.63
N LEU A 64 -12.64 -3.87 2.75
CA LEU A 64 -12.32 -2.46 2.55
C LEU A 64 -12.63 -2.01 1.12
N ILE A 65 -12.26 -2.80 0.11
CA ILE A 65 -12.55 -2.50 -1.29
C ILE A 65 -14.06 -2.44 -1.53
N ILE A 66 -14.82 -3.40 -0.99
CA ILE A 66 -16.28 -3.42 -1.09
C ILE A 66 -16.88 -2.18 -0.40
N SER A 67 -16.40 -1.83 0.79
CA SER A 67 -16.87 -0.65 1.52
C SER A 67 -16.62 0.66 0.76
N ILE A 68 -15.44 0.82 0.17
CA ILE A 68 -15.10 1.98 -0.67
C ILE A 68 -16.00 2.03 -1.90
N ALA A 69 -16.19 0.90 -2.59
CA ALA A 69 -17.07 0.82 -3.75
C ALA A 69 -18.51 1.22 -3.40
N LEU A 70 -19.04 0.73 -2.27
CA LEU A 70 -20.37 1.09 -1.78
C LEU A 70 -20.47 2.58 -1.41
N ALA A 71 -19.45 3.13 -0.74
CA ALA A 71 -19.43 4.55 -0.38
C ALA A 71 -19.48 5.45 -1.62
N LEU A 72 -18.69 5.10 -2.65
CA LEU A 72 -18.71 5.78 -3.95
C LEU A 72 -20.10 5.68 -4.59
N LEU A 73 -20.67 4.48 -4.67
CA LEU A 73 -21.97 4.24 -5.31
C LEU A 73 -23.14 4.93 -4.60
N MET A 74 -23.19 4.92 -3.27
CA MET A 74 -24.38 5.36 -2.53
C MET A 74 -24.50 6.88 -2.45
N ASN A 75 -23.45 7.58 -2.02
CA ASN A 75 -23.64 8.94 -1.49
C ASN A 75 -22.59 9.95 -1.96
N VAL A 76 -21.34 9.54 -2.20
CA VAL A 76 -20.27 10.49 -2.51
C VAL A 76 -20.55 11.23 -3.83
N TRP A 77 -21.00 10.51 -4.87
CA TRP A 77 -21.37 11.14 -6.14
C TRP A 77 -22.55 12.10 -5.99
N LYS A 78 -23.57 11.71 -5.22
CA LYS A 78 -24.75 12.55 -5.01
C LYS A 78 -24.36 13.89 -4.37
N TYR A 79 -23.57 13.86 -3.29
CA TYR A 79 -23.11 15.08 -2.63
C TYR A 79 -22.21 15.92 -3.53
N PHE A 80 -21.34 15.29 -4.33
CA PHE A 80 -20.49 16.00 -5.28
C PHE A 80 -21.32 16.74 -6.34
N PHE A 81 -22.26 16.06 -6.99
CA PHE A 81 -23.12 16.69 -8.00
C PHE A 81 -24.04 17.75 -7.42
N SER A 82 -24.61 17.51 -6.23
CA SER A 82 -25.40 18.52 -5.52
C SER A 82 -24.59 19.78 -5.21
N PHE A 83 -23.36 19.64 -4.75
CA PHE A 83 -22.47 20.78 -4.48
C PHE A 83 -22.17 21.58 -5.75
N ILE A 84 -21.89 20.91 -6.87
CA ILE A 84 -21.68 21.58 -8.17
C ILE A 84 -22.95 22.33 -8.60
N GLN A 85 -24.11 21.68 -8.49
CA GLN A 85 -25.39 22.29 -8.86
C GLN A 85 -25.71 23.54 -8.01
N GLU A 86 -25.54 23.45 -6.69
CA GLU A 86 -25.72 24.57 -5.77
C GLU A 86 -24.73 25.70 -6.04
N SER A 87 -23.47 25.37 -6.35
CA SER A 87 -22.45 26.36 -6.72
C SER A 87 -22.86 27.14 -7.98
N ILE A 88 -23.36 26.44 -9.01
CA ILE A 88 -23.83 27.06 -10.27
C ILE A 88 -25.05 27.95 -10.01
N GLN A 89 -26.02 27.50 -9.20
CA GLN A 89 -27.19 28.30 -8.85
C GLN A 89 -26.82 29.55 -8.04
N TYR A 90 -25.86 29.42 -7.12
CA TYR A 90 -25.37 30.55 -6.36
C TYR A 90 -24.64 31.56 -7.26
N GLY A 91 -23.80 31.08 -8.19
CA GLY A 91 -23.13 31.93 -9.17
C GLY A 91 -24.09 32.68 -10.10
N SER A 92 -25.21 32.06 -10.50
CA SER A 92 -26.17 32.68 -11.43
C SER A 92 -27.08 33.74 -10.79
N THR A 93 -27.19 33.75 -9.45
CA THR A 93 -28.01 34.71 -8.70
C THR A 93 -27.25 35.97 -8.28
N ILE A 94 -25.92 35.96 -8.35
CA ILE A 94 -25.08 37.11 -8.03
C ILE A 94 -24.94 38.01 -9.27
N VAL A 95 -25.35 39.28 -9.13
CA VAL A 95 -25.12 40.31 -10.15
C VAL A 95 -23.63 40.70 -10.11
N GLY A 96 -22.84 40.26 -11.10
CA GLY A 96 -21.39 40.53 -11.18
C GLY A 96 -20.54 39.26 -11.25
N ASN A 97 -19.51 39.14 -10.39
CA ASN A 97 -18.46 38.09 -10.40
C ASN A 97 -18.97 36.66 -10.06
N GLY A 98 -20.22 36.32 -10.34
CA GLY A 98 -20.78 34.99 -10.09
C GLY A 98 -20.01 33.85 -10.77
N ILE A 99 -19.41 34.12 -11.94
CA ILE A 99 -18.53 33.17 -12.65
C ILE A 99 -17.26 32.86 -11.82
N GLU A 100 -16.62 33.88 -11.24
CA GLU A 100 -15.42 33.69 -10.41
C GLU A 100 -15.72 32.85 -9.16
N VAL A 101 -16.90 33.07 -8.54
CA VAL A 101 -17.34 32.29 -7.37
C VAL A 101 -17.52 30.80 -7.72
N VAL A 102 -18.08 30.50 -8.90
CA VAL A 102 -18.23 29.12 -9.39
C VAL A 102 -16.88 28.48 -9.65
N GLU A 103 -15.96 29.19 -10.31
CA GLU A 103 -14.61 28.70 -10.61
C GLU A 103 -13.79 28.37 -9.35
N VAL A 104 -13.82 29.27 -8.36
CA VAL A 104 -13.14 29.04 -7.06
C VAL A 104 -13.76 27.85 -6.32
N SER A 105 -15.08 27.76 -6.29
CA SER A 105 -15.80 26.64 -5.62
C SER A 105 -15.47 25.30 -6.28
N PHE A 106 -15.45 25.26 -7.61
CA PHE A 106 -15.06 24.07 -8.37
C PHE A 106 -13.60 23.67 -8.08
N THR A 107 -12.70 24.65 -8.02
CA THR A 107 -11.27 24.41 -7.74
C THR A 107 -11.07 23.81 -6.36
N ILE A 108 -11.76 24.33 -5.33
CA ILE A 108 -11.70 23.79 -3.96
C ILE A 108 -12.25 22.37 -3.92
N ALA A 109 -13.41 22.11 -4.53
CA ALA A 109 -14.00 20.78 -4.58
C ALA A 109 -13.06 19.78 -5.26
N PHE A 110 -12.46 20.17 -6.39
CA PHE A 110 -11.51 19.34 -7.11
C PHE A 110 -10.27 18.97 -6.27
N ILE A 111 -9.69 19.96 -5.56
CA ILE A 111 -8.55 19.71 -4.67
C ILE A 111 -8.93 18.76 -3.54
N LEU A 112 -10.11 18.94 -2.92
CA LEU A 112 -10.58 18.05 -1.86
C LEU A 112 -10.82 16.62 -2.36
N THR A 113 -11.42 16.46 -3.54
CA THR A 113 -11.63 15.14 -4.16
C THR A 113 -10.30 14.46 -4.48
N LEU A 114 -9.32 15.19 -5.01
CA LEU A 114 -7.99 14.63 -5.27
C LEU A 114 -7.28 14.22 -3.98
N PHE A 115 -7.33 15.08 -2.94
CA PHE A 115 -6.69 14.79 -1.66
C PHE A 115 -7.28 13.54 -0.99
N THR A 116 -8.60 13.45 -0.93
CA THR A 116 -9.30 12.28 -0.38
C THR A 116 -8.97 11.00 -1.17
N THR A 117 -8.95 11.07 -2.50
CA THR A 117 -8.55 9.94 -3.36
C THR A 117 -7.11 9.52 -3.08
N PHE A 118 -6.20 10.47 -2.94
CA PHE A 118 -4.80 10.21 -2.62
C PHE A 118 -4.63 9.51 -1.26
N VAL A 119 -5.33 9.98 -0.23
CA VAL A 119 -5.30 9.34 1.11
C VAL A 119 -5.80 7.90 1.04
N ILE A 120 -6.92 7.64 0.36
CA ILE A 120 -7.46 6.29 0.20
C ILE A 120 -6.45 5.40 -0.55
N ALA A 121 -5.88 5.89 -1.65
CA ALA A 121 -4.89 5.14 -2.43
C ALA A 121 -3.63 4.83 -1.60
N PHE A 122 -3.13 5.80 -0.83
CA PHE A 122 -1.99 5.60 0.06
C PHE A 122 -2.27 4.51 1.11
N LEU A 123 -3.45 4.55 1.76
CA LEU A 123 -3.87 3.54 2.72
C LEU A 123 -3.93 2.14 2.09
N LEU A 124 -4.51 2.02 0.88
CA LEU A 124 -4.56 0.74 0.17
C LEU A 124 -3.16 0.22 -0.18
N ILE A 125 -2.26 1.08 -0.65
CA ILE A 125 -0.87 0.71 -0.96
C ILE A 125 -0.13 0.25 0.30
N ALA A 126 -0.28 0.97 1.42
CA ALA A 126 0.32 0.60 2.69
C ALA A 126 -0.16 -0.79 3.14
N TYR A 127 -1.46 -1.05 3.07
CA TYR A 127 -2.05 -2.33 3.42
C TYR A 127 -1.58 -3.47 2.49
N MET A 128 -1.52 -3.22 1.18
CA MET A 128 -1.01 -4.19 0.20
C MET A 128 0.47 -4.51 0.42
N ASN A 129 1.29 -3.54 0.80
CA ASN A 129 2.71 -3.76 1.09
C ASN A 129 2.89 -4.67 2.31
N GLU A 130 2.07 -4.49 3.34
CA GLU A 130 2.09 -5.36 4.52
C GLU A 130 1.64 -6.79 4.18
N LEU A 131 0.55 -6.93 3.41
CA LEU A 131 0.08 -8.23 2.94
C LEU A 131 1.16 -8.95 2.11
N ARG A 132 1.87 -8.21 1.26
CA ARG A 132 2.99 -8.73 0.46
C ARG A 132 4.15 -9.24 1.33
N GLN A 133 4.44 -8.57 2.45
CA GLN A 133 5.48 -9.01 3.38
C GLN A 133 5.09 -10.33 4.04
N ILE A 134 3.85 -10.44 4.56
CA ILE A 134 3.36 -11.69 5.15
C ILE A 134 3.35 -12.82 4.12
N GLN A 135 2.91 -12.54 2.90
CA GLN A 135 2.94 -13.53 1.80
C GLN A 135 4.36 -13.99 1.50
N ARG A 136 5.33 -13.06 1.51
CA ARG A 136 6.74 -13.38 1.30
C ARG A 136 7.25 -14.31 2.40
N GLU A 137 7.03 -13.99 3.67
CA GLU A 137 7.43 -14.84 4.80
C GLU A 137 6.75 -16.22 4.74
N LEU A 138 5.45 -16.27 4.45
CA LEU A 138 4.72 -17.52 4.29
C LEU A 138 5.34 -18.43 3.22
N MET A 139 5.75 -17.88 2.07
CA MET A 139 6.44 -18.64 1.04
C MET A 139 7.81 -19.17 1.50
N ILE A 140 8.55 -18.40 2.31
CA ILE A 140 9.85 -18.84 2.85
C ILE A 140 9.64 -20.07 3.75
N VAL A 141 8.69 -19.99 4.68
CA VAL A 141 8.36 -21.10 5.60
C VAL A 141 7.88 -22.32 4.83
N GLU A 142 7.01 -22.13 3.82
CA GLU A 142 6.52 -23.20 2.96
C GLU A 142 7.65 -23.92 2.20
N ILE A 143 8.64 -23.17 1.70
CA ILE A 143 9.82 -23.75 1.03
C ILE A 143 10.64 -24.63 1.99
N VAL A 144 10.89 -24.16 3.23
CA VAL A 144 11.67 -24.92 4.22
C VAL A 144 10.93 -26.18 4.65
N ARG A 145 9.65 -26.05 5.00
CA ARG A 145 8.80 -27.17 5.40
C ARG A 145 8.74 -28.24 4.31
N ASN A 146 8.50 -27.86 3.05
CA ASN A 146 8.48 -28.81 1.93
C ASN A 146 9.85 -29.47 1.69
N ARG A 147 10.97 -28.79 1.99
CA ARG A 147 12.31 -29.37 1.88
C ARG A 147 12.58 -30.43 2.98
N LEU A 148 12.08 -30.20 4.19
CA LEU A 148 12.26 -31.12 5.32
C LEU A 148 11.38 -32.36 5.20
N LEU A 149 10.16 -32.24 4.65
CA LEU A 149 9.25 -33.38 4.43
C LEU A 149 9.72 -34.36 3.33
N VAL A 150 10.68 -33.97 2.49
CA VAL A 150 11.22 -34.80 1.39
C VAL A 150 12.53 -35.51 1.78
N LYS A 151 13.10 -35.19 2.96
CA LYS A 151 14.29 -35.86 3.51
C LYS A 151 13.87 -37.06 4.36
#